data_AF-A0AAW1TRT3-F1
#
_entry.id   AF-A0AAW1TRT3-F1
#
_cell.length_a   1.000
_cell.length_b   1.000
_cell.length_c   1.000
_cell.angle_alpha   90.00
_cell.angle_beta   90.00
_cell.angle_gamma   90.00
#
_symmetry.space_group_name_H-M   'P 1'
#
loop_
_entity.id
_entity.type
_entity.pdbx_description
1 polymer ?
#
loop_
_entity_poly.entity_id
_entity_poly.type
_entity_poly.pdbx_seq_one_letter_code
_entity_poly.pdbx_strand_id
1 'polypeptide(L)'
;MQNRMVIFQDGLKGCVRYRQNTDQIQGELFSFYLAQILRLPNLAPSTISVVDLKSPLWSNLRNEVAAAQWNSNRAIVLTQFISNLDTAAIPDVFRPNERHLNKFDVLNMTKNDVLEKEDLTKTLVELAQWSDLIIFDYLTANLDRIVNNLYNYQWNANIMDAPAHNLAKKSDSDLLLFLDNESGLLHGYRLLKKYEVYHSVLLENLCMFRKQTADIIRQLRKKGNIGTLLRDSFENKIVQR
;
A
#
# COMPACT_ATOMS: atom_id res chain seq x y z
N MET A 1 -9.13 20.11 6.90
CA MET A 1 -7.74 19.60 6.97
C MET A 1 -7.38 19.02 5.63
N GLN A 2 -6.31 19.50 5.00
CA GLN A 2 -5.97 19.13 3.62
C GLN A 2 -4.59 18.48 3.55
N ASN A 3 -4.45 17.51 2.65
CA ASN A 3 -3.12 17.05 2.21
C ASN A 3 -2.44 18.18 1.44
N ARG A 4 -1.11 18.25 1.51
CA ARG A 4 -0.32 19.26 0.79
C ARG A 4 0.81 18.60 0.02
N MET A 5 1.14 19.16 -1.13
CA MET A 5 2.42 18.89 -1.78
C MET A 5 3.47 19.83 -1.19
N VAL A 6 4.66 19.31 -0.92
CA VAL A 6 5.84 20.09 -0.55
C VAL A 6 6.88 19.98 -1.64
N ILE A 7 7.68 21.03 -1.77
CA ILE A 7 8.82 21.09 -2.69
C ILE A 7 10.03 21.44 -1.83
N PHE A 8 11.05 20.58 -1.86
CA PHE A 8 12.31 20.79 -1.16
C PHE A 8 13.21 21.75 -1.92
N GLN A 9 14.26 22.26 -1.26
CA GLN A 9 15.20 23.22 -1.86
C GLN A 9 15.91 22.66 -3.10
N ASP A 10 16.10 21.34 -3.16
CA ASP A 10 16.68 20.61 -4.30
C ASP A 10 15.65 20.32 -5.41
N GLY A 11 14.40 20.79 -5.26
CA GLY A 11 13.32 20.58 -6.21
C GLY A 11 12.59 19.24 -6.08
N LEU A 12 13.00 18.36 -5.15
CA LEU A 12 12.27 17.13 -4.88
C LEU A 12 10.88 17.44 -4.34
N LYS A 13 9.92 16.58 -4.67
CA LYS A 13 8.52 16.74 -4.27
C LYS A 13 8.11 15.67 -3.26
N GLY A 14 7.24 16.04 -2.33
CA GLY A 14 6.65 15.13 -1.36
C GLY A 14 5.17 15.41 -1.16
N CYS A 15 4.44 14.37 -0.76
CA CYS A 15 3.07 14.45 -0.31
C CYS A 15 3.06 14.46 1.22
N VAL A 16 2.47 15.49 1.81
CA VAL A 16 2.28 15.61 3.25
C VAL A 16 0.84 15.30 3.62
N ARG A 17 0.67 14.31 4.50
CA ARG A 17 -0.62 13.92 5.06
C ARG A 17 -0.67 14.31 6.53
N TYR A 18 -1.70 15.07 6.87
CA TYR A 18 -2.06 15.45 8.23
C TYR A 18 -3.36 14.74 8.60
N ARG A 19 -3.38 14.06 9.75
CA ARG A 19 -4.57 13.42 10.31
C ARG A 19 -4.72 13.77 11.77
N GLN A 20 -5.97 13.88 12.22
CA GLN A 20 -6.28 13.97 13.64
C GLN A 20 -6.10 12.64 14.35
N ASN A 21 -6.40 11.54 13.66
CA ASN A 21 -6.27 10.20 14.19
C ASN A 21 -4.85 9.67 14.01
N THR A 22 -4.19 9.37 15.12
CA THR A 22 -2.85 8.77 15.13
C THR A 22 -2.84 7.38 14.50
N ASP A 23 -3.94 6.62 14.56
CA ASP A 23 -4.03 5.28 13.96
C ASP A 23 -3.76 5.33 12.45
N GLN A 24 -4.24 6.38 11.77
CA GLN A 24 -4.05 6.56 10.33
C GLN A 24 -2.60 6.93 9.97
N ILE A 25 -1.99 7.83 10.75
CA ILE A 25 -0.56 8.18 10.62
C ILE A 25 0.31 6.93 10.81
N GLN A 26 -0.01 6.13 11.82
CA GLN A 26 0.69 4.87 12.10
C GLN A 26 0.44 3.84 11.00
N GLY A 27 -0.78 3.75 10.46
CA GLY A 27 -1.13 2.88 9.34
C GLY A 27 -0.23 3.11 8.14
N GLU A 28 -0.09 4.36 7.69
CA GLU A 28 0.79 4.71 6.56
C GLU A 28 2.27 4.39 6.87
N LEU A 29 2.77 4.83 8.02
CA LEU A 29 4.19 4.73 8.35
C LEU A 29 4.65 3.28 8.58
N PHE A 30 3.89 2.51 9.37
CA PHE A 30 4.24 1.13 9.66
C PHE A 30 3.94 0.21 8.48
N SER A 31 2.99 0.54 7.60
CA SER A 31 2.83 -0.16 6.31
C SER A 31 4.10 -0.01 5.46
N PHE A 32 4.68 1.20 5.38
CA PHE A 32 5.97 1.39 4.71
C PHE A 32 7.08 0.52 5.32
N TYR A 33 7.25 0.52 6.65
CA TYR A 33 8.28 -0.33 7.27
C TYR A 33 8.02 -1.83 7.09
N LEU A 34 6.77 -2.28 7.18
CA LEU A 34 6.41 -3.66 6.90
C LEU A 34 6.78 -4.03 5.46
N ALA A 35 6.52 -3.16 4.48
CA ALA A 35 6.94 -3.38 3.10
C ALA A 35 8.46 -3.48 2.97
N GLN A 36 9.24 -2.67 3.69
CA GLN A 36 10.71 -2.80 3.71
C GLN A 36 11.17 -4.15 4.28
N ILE A 37 10.55 -4.63 5.35
CA ILE A 37 10.82 -5.94 5.96
C ILE A 37 10.47 -7.07 4.98
N LEU A 38 9.33 -6.97 4.30
CA LEU A 38 8.89 -7.90 3.25
C LEU A 38 9.66 -7.73 1.94
N ARG A 39 10.51 -6.70 1.84
CA ARG A 39 11.27 -6.30 0.63
C ARG A 39 10.37 -6.08 -0.58
N LEU A 40 9.23 -5.42 -0.37
CA LEU A 40 8.31 -5.01 -1.42
C LEU A 40 8.72 -3.61 -1.93
N PRO A 41 9.02 -3.45 -3.23
CA PRO A 41 9.34 -2.14 -3.82
C PRO A 41 8.11 -1.24 -4.03
N ASN A 42 6.91 -1.74 -3.72
CA ASN A 42 5.62 -1.17 -4.11
C ASN A 42 5.18 0.04 -3.27
N LEU A 43 5.89 0.39 -2.20
CA LEU A 43 5.54 1.56 -1.37
C LEU A 43 6.56 2.67 -1.54
N ALA A 44 6.08 3.88 -1.73
CA ALA A 44 6.91 5.07 -1.75
C ALA A 44 7.58 5.28 -0.37
N PRO A 45 8.83 5.76 -0.33
CA PRO A 45 9.48 6.15 0.91
C PRO A 45 8.64 7.12 1.74
N SER A 46 8.37 6.73 2.98
CA SER A 46 7.59 7.52 3.93
C SER A 46 8.38 7.79 5.22
N THR A 47 8.21 8.98 5.78
CA THR A 47 8.79 9.38 7.06
C THR A 47 7.80 10.24 7.84
N ILE A 48 8.02 10.36 9.15
CA ILE A 48 7.24 11.24 10.02
C ILE A 48 7.97 12.57 10.29
N SER A 49 7.20 13.62 10.55
CA SER A 49 7.71 14.88 11.11
C SER A 49 6.65 15.48 12.04
N VAL A 50 7.07 16.36 12.94
CA VAL A 50 6.15 17.16 13.76
C VAL A 50 6.08 18.56 13.15
N VAL A 51 4.87 19.08 12.96
CA VAL A 51 4.64 20.49 12.63
C VAL A 51 4.94 21.30 13.86
N ASP A 52 6.09 21.96 13.92
CA ASP A 52 6.48 22.83 15.04
C ASP A 52 6.68 24.26 14.54
N LEU A 53 5.68 25.12 14.72
CA LEU A 53 5.72 26.52 14.27
C LEU A 53 6.77 27.38 14.98
N LYS A 54 7.49 26.84 15.98
CA LYS A 54 8.64 27.48 16.62
C LYS A 54 9.97 27.08 15.95
N SER A 55 9.99 25.98 15.20
CA SER A 55 11.16 25.51 14.47
C SER A 55 11.40 26.35 13.21
N PRO A 56 12.68 26.61 12.83
CA PRO A 56 13.02 27.32 11.60
C PRO A 56 12.35 26.72 10.36
N LEU A 57 12.21 25.39 10.30
CA LEU A 57 11.62 24.67 9.16
C LEU A 57 10.16 25.08 8.89
N TRP A 58 9.37 25.29 9.94
CA TRP A 58 7.93 25.55 9.82
C TRP A 58 7.55 27.02 10.06
N SER A 59 8.43 27.80 10.70
CA SER A 59 8.16 29.20 11.04
C SER A 59 7.76 30.03 9.83
N ASN A 60 8.43 29.83 8.69
CA ASN A 60 8.17 30.50 7.42
C ASN A 60 6.94 29.95 6.66
N LEU A 61 6.37 28.83 7.10
CA LEU A 61 5.23 28.16 6.48
C LEU A 61 3.92 28.36 7.28
N ARG A 62 3.88 29.33 8.19
CA ARG A 62 2.75 29.53 9.11
C ARG A 62 1.43 29.77 8.36
N ASN A 63 1.46 30.52 7.27
CA ASN A 63 0.25 30.83 6.50
C ASN A 63 -0.26 29.60 5.75
N GLU A 64 0.64 28.79 5.21
CA GLU A 64 0.36 27.54 4.49
C GLU A 64 -0.20 26.48 5.45
N VAL A 65 0.39 26.36 6.64
CA VAL A 65 -0.09 25.51 7.73
C VAL A 65 -1.49 25.93 8.17
N ALA A 66 -1.73 27.23 8.36
CA ALA A 66 -3.04 27.76 8.72
C ALA A 66 -4.08 27.51 7.60
N ALA A 67 -3.72 27.76 6.34
CA ALA A 67 -4.58 27.50 5.19
C ALA A 67 -4.88 26.00 5.01
N ALA A 68 -3.95 25.12 5.37
CA ALA A 68 -4.16 23.67 5.40
C ALA A 68 -5.02 23.20 6.60
N GLN A 69 -5.30 24.11 7.54
CA GLN A 69 -5.97 23.85 8.82
C GLN A 69 -5.22 22.82 9.66
N TRP A 70 -3.89 22.91 9.68
CA TRP A 70 -3.03 22.06 10.50
C TRP A 70 -2.71 22.75 11.82
N ASN A 71 -2.60 21.96 12.89
CA ASN A 71 -2.21 22.47 14.20
C ASN A 71 -0.71 22.24 14.44
N SER A 72 -0.10 23.14 15.23
CA SER A 72 1.26 22.92 15.75
C SER A 72 1.29 21.74 16.73
N ASN A 73 2.48 21.17 16.92
CA ASN A 73 2.79 20.01 17.75
C ASN A 73 2.01 18.75 17.36
N ARG A 74 1.72 18.61 16.06
CA ARG A 74 1.04 17.44 15.50
C ARG A 74 1.93 16.75 14.47
N ALA A 75 1.84 15.43 14.47
CA ALA A 75 2.57 14.61 13.53
C ALA A 75 1.95 14.69 12.13
N ILE A 76 2.81 14.61 11.13
CA ILE A 76 2.48 14.46 9.72
C ILE A 76 3.30 13.31 9.14
N VAL A 77 2.75 12.66 8.11
CA VAL A 77 3.53 11.77 7.26
C VAL A 77 3.95 12.54 6.02
N LEU A 78 5.22 12.43 5.68
CA LEU A 78 5.79 12.87 4.42
C LEU A 78 6.13 11.64 3.59
N THR A 79 5.50 11.51 2.43
CA THR A 79 5.72 10.43 1.46
C THR A 79 6.34 11.02 0.20
N GLN A 80 7.30 10.34 -0.42
CA GLN A 80 7.86 10.78 -1.69
C GLN A 80 6.77 10.93 -2.75
N PHE A 81 6.77 12.04 -3.49
CA PHE A 81 5.88 12.23 -4.63
C PHE A 81 6.34 11.35 -5.80
N ILE A 82 5.42 10.58 -6.37
CA ILE A 82 5.67 9.78 -7.57
C ILE A 82 4.81 10.34 -8.71
N SER A 83 5.44 10.54 -9.87
CA SER A 83 4.78 11.04 -11.09
C SER A 83 4.47 9.89 -12.06
N ASN A 84 3.69 10.20 -13.10
CA ASN A 84 3.35 9.27 -14.20
C ASN A 84 2.69 8.00 -13.68
N LEU A 85 1.51 8.19 -13.10
CA LEU A 85 0.70 7.15 -12.49
C LEU A 85 -0.56 6.93 -13.31
N ASP A 86 -0.74 5.69 -13.75
CA ASP A 86 -1.95 5.19 -14.39
C ASP A 86 -2.84 4.46 -13.37
N THR A 87 -4.13 4.36 -13.68
CA THR A 87 -5.06 3.56 -12.88
C THR A 87 -4.73 2.07 -13.00
N ALA A 88 -4.82 1.33 -11.89
CA ALA A 88 -4.63 -0.12 -11.88
C ALA A 88 -5.99 -0.85 -11.87
N ALA A 89 -6.32 -1.54 -12.96
CA ALA A 89 -7.53 -2.35 -13.06
C ALA A 89 -7.35 -3.71 -12.38
N ILE A 90 -8.40 -4.22 -11.74
CA ILE A 90 -8.35 -5.53 -11.07
C ILE A 90 -8.27 -6.64 -12.14
N PRO A 91 -7.26 -7.52 -12.10
CA PRO A 91 -7.14 -8.62 -13.07
C PRO A 91 -8.35 -9.54 -13.06
N ASP A 92 -8.69 -10.07 -14.23
CA ASP A 92 -9.84 -10.98 -14.42
C ASP A 92 -9.85 -12.19 -13.50
N VAL A 93 -8.68 -12.68 -13.11
CA VAL A 93 -8.52 -13.80 -12.19
C VAL A 93 -8.94 -13.47 -10.75
N PHE A 94 -9.16 -12.19 -10.42
CA PHE A 94 -9.56 -11.69 -9.11
C PHE A 94 -10.92 -10.96 -9.10
N ARG A 95 -11.58 -10.77 -10.24
CA ARG A 95 -12.85 -10.01 -10.33
C ARG A 95 -14.08 -10.76 -9.78
N PRO A 96 -14.25 -12.08 -9.98
CA PRO A 96 -15.30 -12.89 -9.33
C PRO A 96 -14.81 -13.60 -8.06
N ASN A 97 -15.70 -13.78 -7.07
CA ASN A 97 -15.41 -14.55 -5.84
C ASN A 97 -15.05 -16.02 -6.09
N GLU A 98 -15.50 -16.59 -7.20
CA GLU A 98 -15.27 -17.99 -7.57
C GLU A 98 -13.96 -18.19 -8.33
N ARG A 99 -13.30 -17.10 -8.75
CA ARG A 99 -12.01 -17.20 -9.44
C ARG A 99 -10.87 -17.18 -8.45
N HIS A 100 -9.89 -18.00 -8.76
CA HIS A 100 -8.65 -18.13 -8.03
C HIS A 100 -7.48 -18.00 -9.01
N LEU A 101 -6.34 -17.56 -8.51
CA LEU A 101 -5.07 -17.66 -9.23
C LEU A 101 -4.36 -18.92 -8.77
N ASN A 102 -4.36 -19.97 -9.59
CA ASN A 102 -3.65 -21.21 -9.32
C ASN A 102 -2.61 -21.56 -10.41
N LYS A 103 -1.88 -22.65 -10.19
CA LYS A 103 -0.84 -23.12 -11.12
C LYS A 103 -1.36 -23.42 -12.53
N PHE A 104 -2.59 -23.92 -12.66
CA PHE A 104 -3.21 -24.23 -13.95
C PHE A 104 -3.62 -22.96 -14.71
N ASP A 105 -4.10 -21.93 -14.00
CA ASP A 105 -4.39 -20.62 -14.62
C ASP A 105 -3.12 -20.03 -15.23
N VAL A 106 -2.01 -20.05 -14.48
CA VAL A 106 -0.69 -19.62 -14.96
C VAL A 106 -0.21 -20.48 -16.13
N LEU A 107 -0.34 -21.81 -16.03
CA LEU A 107 0.05 -22.72 -17.12
C LEU A 107 -0.75 -22.46 -18.40
N ASN A 108 -2.05 -22.19 -18.30
CA ASN A 108 -2.90 -21.89 -19.45
C ASN A 108 -2.49 -20.56 -20.11
N MET A 109 -2.13 -19.54 -19.33
CA MET A 109 -1.58 -18.29 -19.87
C MET A 109 -0.27 -18.52 -20.63
N THR A 110 0.61 -19.40 -20.12
CA THR A 110 1.90 -19.70 -20.77
C THR A 110 1.79 -20.55 -22.04
N LYS A 111 0.68 -21.26 -22.23
CA LYS A 111 0.40 -22.08 -23.43
C LYS A 111 -0.27 -21.29 -24.54
N ASN A 112 -0.59 -20.01 -24.30
CA ASN A 112 -1.23 -19.19 -25.30
C ASN A 112 -0.18 -18.74 -26.33
N ASP A 113 -0.05 -19.51 -27.41
CA ASP A 113 0.92 -19.28 -28.50
C ASP A 113 0.70 -17.94 -29.24
N VAL A 114 -0.41 -17.25 -28.98
CA VAL A 114 -0.75 -15.94 -29.56
C VAL A 114 -0.06 -14.79 -28.82
N LEU A 115 0.30 -14.96 -27.54
CA LEU A 115 0.94 -13.90 -26.76
C LEU A 115 2.44 -13.87 -27.04
N GLU A 116 2.96 -12.68 -27.37
CA GLU A 116 4.39 -12.48 -27.44
C GLU A 116 5.03 -12.74 -26.06
N LYS A 117 6.25 -13.28 -26.07
CA LYS A 117 6.97 -13.67 -24.84
C LYS A 117 7.16 -12.49 -23.88
N GLU A 118 7.33 -11.28 -24.41
CA GLU A 118 7.46 -10.06 -23.60
C GLU A 118 6.16 -9.73 -22.87
N ASP A 119 5.03 -9.77 -23.57
CA ASP A 119 3.71 -9.49 -22.99
C ASP A 119 3.35 -10.52 -21.93
N LEU A 120 3.61 -11.80 -22.18
CA LEU A 120 3.45 -12.86 -21.19
C LEU A 120 4.28 -12.57 -19.93
N THR A 121 5.52 -12.13 -20.10
CA THR A 121 6.39 -11.80 -18.96
C THR A 121 5.81 -10.64 -18.15
N LYS A 122 5.34 -9.58 -18.81
CA LYS A 122 4.69 -8.44 -18.16
C LYS A 122 3.44 -8.87 -17.37
N THR A 123 2.58 -9.70 -17.97
CA THR A 123 1.39 -10.26 -17.30
C THR A 123 1.77 -11.07 -16.06
N LEU A 124 2.78 -11.94 -16.13
CA LEU A 124 3.20 -12.75 -14.99
C LEU A 124 3.83 -11.89 -13.87
N VAL A 125 4.59 -10.85 -14.24
CA VAL A 125 5.14 -9.89 -13.27
C VAL A 125 4.00 -9.12 -12.60
N GLU A 126 3.03 -8.63 -13.34
CA GLU A 126 1.85 -7.95 -12.80
C GLU A 126 1.08 -8.87 -11.83
N LEU A 127 0.78 -10.11 -12.21
CA LEU A 127 0.12 -11.08 -11.33
C LEU A 127 0.92 -11.35 -10.05
N ALA A 128 2.25 -11.39 -10.13
CA ALA A 128 3.10 -11.51 -8.95
C ALA A 128 3.01 -10.27 -8.05
N GLN A 129 2.83 -9.06 -8.59
CA GLN A 129 2.64 -7.84 -7.81
C GLN A 129 1.27 -7.79 -7.14
N TRP A 130 0.21 -8.22 -7.83
CA TRP A 130 -1.13 -8.39 -7.24
C TRP A 130 -1.14 -9.46 -6.14
N SER A 131 -0.38 -10.55 -6.31
CA SER A 131 -0.18 -11.56 -5.26
C SER A 131 0.41 -10.94 -3.99
N ASP A 132 1.45 -10.12 -4.09
CA ASP A 132 1.96 -9.43 -2.89
C ASP A 132 0.99 -8.41 -2.34
N LEU A 133 0.24 -7.70 -3.19
CA LEU A 133 -0.75 -6.72 -2.74
C LEU A 133 -1.79 -7.40 -1.84
N ILE A 134 -2.36 -8.52 -2.28
CA ILE A 134 -3.35 -9.29 -1.51
C ILE A 134 -2.76 -9.74 -0.17
N ILE A 135 -1.53 -10.26 -0.17
CA ILE A 135 -0.82 -10.65 1.05
C ILE A 135 -0.58 -9.44 1.95
N PHE A 136 -0.14 -8.33 1.40
CA PHE A 136 0.20 -7.12 2.13
C PHE A 136 -1.04 -6.49 2.77
N ASP A 137 -2.13 -6.38 2.01
CA ASP A 137 -3.41 -5.88 2.51
C ASP A 137 -4.01 -6.84 3.56
N TYR A 138 -3.85 -8.17 3.41
CA TYR A 138 -4.21 -9.14 4.44
C TYR A 138 -3.41 -8.93 5.74
N LEU A 139 -2.08 -8.80 5.64
CA LEU A 139 -1.19 -8.60 6.80
C LEU A 139 -1.39 -7.26 7.48
N THR A 140 -1.86 -6.24 6.75
CA THR A 140 -2.16 -4.92 7.30
C THR A 140 -3.63 -4.74 7.63
N ALA A 141 -4.51 -5.70 7.31
CA ALA A 141 -5.96 -5.50 7.33
C ALA A 141 -6.40 -4.21 6.59
N ASN A 142 -5.70 -3.84 5.51
CA ASN A 142 -6.03 -2.65 4.75
C ASN A 142 -7.27 -2.90 3.90
N LEU A 143 -8.34 -2.19 4.24
CA LEU A 143 -9.64 -2.35 3.61
C LEU A 143 -9.84 -1.48 2.37
N ASP A 144 -9.05 -0.43 2.17
CA ASP A 144 -9.35 0.65 1.21
C ASP A 144 -8.78 0.42 -0.19
N ARG A 145 -8.86 -0.83 -0.65
CA ARG A 145 -8.49 -1.29 -2.00
C ARG A 145 -9.47 -2.36 -2.49
N ILE A 146 -8.98 -3.54 -2.89
CA ILE A 146 -9.79 -4.64 -3.41
C ILE A 146 -10.87 -5.06 -2.41
N VAL A 147 -10.56 -5.06 -1.11
CA VAL A 147 -11.53 -5.38 -0.06
C VAL A 147 -12.72 -4.42 -0.07
N ASN A 148 -12.50 -3.13 -0.33
CA ASN A 148 -13.58 -2.17 -0.47
C ASN A 148 -14.41 -2.45 -1.74
N ASN A 149 -13.77 -2.82 -2.87
CA ASN A 149 -14.50 -3.24 -4.06
C ASN A 149 -15.38 -4.48 -3.76
N LEU A 150 -14.83 -5.51 -3.11
CA LEU A 150 -15.57 -6.72 -2.73
C LEU A 150 -16.71 -6.43 -1.74
N TYR A 151 -16.47 -5.57 -0.75
CA TYR A 151 -17.52 -5.14 0.17
C TYR A 151 -18.67 -4.47 -0.58
N ASN A 152 -18.37 -3.63 -1.56
CA ASN A 152 -19.38 -2.91 -2.34
C ASN A 152 -20.04 -3.75 -3.45
N TYR A 153 -19.46 -4.89 -3.82
CA TYR A 153 -19.95 -5.76 -4.88
C TYR A 153 -21.39 -6.23 -4.64
N GLN A 154 -21.78 -6.39 -3.38
CA GLN A 154 -23.15 -6.78 -2.99
C GLN A 154 -24.22 -5.76 -3.39
N TRP A 155 -23.84 -4.48 -3.63
CA TRP A 155 -24.76 -3.42 -4.08
C TRP A 155 -24.51 -2.98 -5.52
N ASN A 156 -23.31 -3.24 -6.06
CA ASN A 156 -22.94 -2.89 -7.42
C ASN A 156 -22.03 -3.97 -8.03
N ALA A 157 -22.58 -4.84 -8.86
CA ALA A 157 -21.84 -5.92 -9.51
C ALA A 157 -20.70 -5.41 -10.43
N ASN A 158 -20.81 -4.19 -10.96
CA ASN A 158 -19.80 -3.63 -11.85
C ASN A 158 -18.63 -2.98 -11.08
N ILE A 159 -18.64 -2.98 -9.74
CA ILE A 159 -17.57 -2.33 -8.95
C ILE A 159 -16.20 -3.01 -9.11
N MET A 160 -16.18 -4.27 -9.51
CA MET A 160 -14.95 -5.02 -9.75
C MET A 160 -14.31 -4.67 -11.11
N ASP A 161 -15.05 -4.04 -12.03
CA ASP A 161 -14.52 -3.51 -13.29
C ASP A 161 -13.90 -2.12 -13.14
N ALA A 162 -14.17 -1.46 -12.01
CA ALA A 162 -13.51 -0.20 -11.68
C ALA A 162 -12.06 -0.45 -11.25
N PRO A 163 -11.15 0.51 -11.48
CA PRO A 163 -9.81 0.46 -10.92
C PRO A 163 -9.83 0.28 -9.40
N ALA A 164 -8.85 -0.44 -8.87
CA ALA A 164 -8.70 -0.57 -7.43
C ALA A 164 -8.36 0.81 -6.83
N HIS A 165 -9.10 1.20 -5.80
CA HIS A 165 -8.83 2.44 -5.08
C HIS A 165 -7.42 2.40 -4.45
N ASN A 166 -6.77 3.56 -4.33
CA ASN A 166 -5.45 3.69 -3.70
C ASN A 166 -4.37 2.73 -4.25
N LEU A 167 -4.51 2.36 -5.52
CA LEU A 167 -3.56 1.56 -6.27
C LEU A 167 -3.31 2.24 -7.62
N ALA A 168 -2.04 2.42 -7.95
CA ALA A 168 -1.64 2.99 -9.24
C ALA A 168 -0.58 2.11 -9.89
N LYS A 169 -0.44 2.24 -11.20
CA LYS A 169 0.65 1.63 -11.96
C LYS A 169 1.58 2.72 -12.46
N LYS A 170 2.88 2.56 -12.29
CA LYS A 170 3.86 3.52 -12.80
C LYS A 170 4.06 3.30 -14.30
N SER A 171 3.82 4.33 -15.12
CA SER A 171 3.74 4.21 -16.58
C SER A 171 5.05 3.74 -17.25
N ASP A 172 6.20 3.95 -16.61
CA ASP A 172 7.52 3.66 -17.19
C ASP A 172 8.08 2.26 -16.84
N SER A 173 7.47 1.56 -15.87
CA SER A 173 8.03 0.35 -15.27
C SER A 173 6.98 -0.72 -14.94
N ASP A 174 5.70 -0.41 -15.12
CA ASP A 174 4.57 -1.26 -14.74
C ASP A 174 4.57 -1.68 -13.25
N LEU A 175 5.31 -0.94 -12.41
CA LEU A 175 5.33 -1.15 -10.96
C LEU A 175 4.00 -0.72 -10.36
N LEU A 176 3.31 -1.64 -9.69
CA LEU A 176 2.15 -1.31 -8.87
C LEU A 176 2.60 -0.58 -7.61
N LEU A 177 1.95 0.55 -7.33
CA LEU A 177 2.22 1.39 -6.19
C LEU A 177 1.06 1.36 -5.22
N PHE A 178 1.37 0.95 -4.00
CA PHE A 178 0.43 0.77 -2.90
C PHE A 178 0.31 2.10 -2.17
N LEU A 179 -0.63 2.92 -2.63
CA LEU A 179 -0.83 4.28 -2.12
C LEU A 179 -1.78 4.28 -0.91
N ASP A 180 -1.69 5.32 -0.09
CA ASP A 180 -2.64 5.63 0.99
C ASP A 180 -2.98 4.42 1.89
N ASN A 181 -2.00 3.98 2.67
CA ASN A 181 -2.09 2.81 3.55
C ASN A 181 -2.58 3.18 4.95
N GLU A 182 -3.19 4.36 5.11
CA GLU A 182 -3.69 4.88 6.39
C GLU A 182 -4.80 4.03 7.00
N SER A 183 -5.55 3.31 6.14
CA SER A 183 -6.61 2.39 6.56
C SER A 183 -6.07 1.03 7.04
N GLY A 184 -4.76 0.80 6.99
CA GLY A 184 -4.10 -0.40 7.49
C GLY A 184 -3.75 -0.35 8.99
N LEU A 185 -3.23 -1.48 9.46
CA LEU A 185 -2.74 -1.76 10.80
C LEU A 185 -3.74 -1.36 11.89
N LEU A 186 -3.42 -0.42 12.77
CA LEU A 186 -4.27 -0.10 13.93
C LEU A 186 -5.71 0.23 13.49
N HIS A 187 -5.88 0.99 12.41
CA HIS A 187 -7.21 1.29 11.90
C HIS A 187 -7.90 0.05 11.32
N GLY A 188 -7.21 -0.69 10.43
CA GLY A 188 -7.74 -1.89 9.80
C GLY A 188 -8.11 -2.98 10.80
N TYR A 189 -7.23 -3.27 11.76
CA TYR A 189 -7.44 -4.29 12.79
C TYR A 189 -8.62 -3.99 13.72
N ARG A 190 -8.96 -2.71 13.96
CA ARG A 190 -10.19 -2.35 14.70
C ARG A 190 -11.45 -2.76 13.97
N LEU A 191 -11.39 -2.84 12.64
CA LEU A 191 -12.52 -3.20 11.78
C LEU A 191 -12.45 -4.66 11.30
N LEU A 192 -11.46 -5.43 11.78
CA LEU A 192 -11.17 -6.79 11.32
C LEU A 192 -12.42 -7.67 11.29
N LYS A 193 -13.21 -7.71 12.37
CA LYS A 193 -14.43 -8.53 12.45
C LYS A 193 -15.40 -8.31 11.28
N LYS A 194 -15.46 -7.09 10.74
CA LYS A 194 -16.33 -6.75 9.62
C LYS A 194 -15.72 -7.10 8.26
N TYR A 195 -14.40 -6.96 8.10
CA TYR A 195 -13.74 -7.03 6.79
C TYR A 195 -12.91 -8.29 6.57
N GLU A 196 -12.63 -9.07 7.61
CA GLU A 196 -11.79 -10.28 7.56
C GLU A 196 -12.28 -11.29 6.52
N VAL A 197 -13.60 -11.46 6.38
CA VAL A 197 -14.18 -12.37 5.38
C VAL A 197 -13.70 -12.06 3.96
N TYR A 198 -13.59 -10.78 3.59
CA TYR A 198 -13.14 -10.38 2.26
C TYR A 198 -11.64 -10.56 2.08
N HIS A 199 -10.85 -10.29 3.12
CA HIS A 199 -9.42 -10.59 3.14
C HIS A 199 -9.16 -12.10 2.99
N SER A 200 -9.92 -12.94 3.69
CA SER A 200 -9.80 -14.40 3.62
C SER A 200 -10.19 -14.92 2.23
N VAL A 201 -11.29 -14.44 1.64
CA VAL A 201 -11.69 -14.82 0.27
C VAL A 201 -10.57 -14.53 -0.72
N LEU A 202 -9.94 -13.35 -0.67
CA LEU A 202 -8.82 -13.02 -1.56
C LEU A 202 -7.61 -13.92 -1.34
N LEU A 203 -7.26 -14.19 -0.08
CA LEU A 203 -6.09 -15.00 0.24
C LEU A 203 -6.30 -16.49 -0.07
N GLU A 204 -7.49 -17.04 0.19
CA GLU A 204 -7.85 -18.44 -0.11
C GLU A 204 -7.89 -18.71 -1.61
N ASN A 205 -8.26 -17.69 -2.39
CA ASN A 205 -8.24 -17.73 -3.85
C ASN A 205 -6.85 -17.46 -4.46
N LEU A 206 -5.83 -17.16 -3.64
CA LEU A 206 -4.46 -16.95 -4.09
C LEU A 206 -3.64 -18.22 -3.85
N CYS A 207 -3.41 -19.01 -4.91
CA CYS A 207 -2.62 -20.25 -4.86
C CYS A 207 -1.22 -20.09 -5.48
N MET A 208 -0.86 -18.89 -5.90
CA MET A 208 0.43 -18.56 -6.50
C MET A 208 1.05 -17.37 -5.77
N PHE A 209 2.29 -17.55 -5.32
CA PHE A 209 2.99 -16.59 -4.47
C PHE A 209 4.37 -16.30 -5.01
N ARG A 210 4.83 -15.06 -4.89
CA ARG A 210 6.24 -14.77 -5.11
C ARG A 210 7.07 -15.47 -4.03
N LYS A 211 8.02 -16.30 -4.47
CA LYS A 211 8.86 -17.11 -3.58
C LYS A 211 9.50 -16.28 -2.47
N GLN A 212 10.07 -15.12 -2.80
CA GLN A 212 10.69 -14.23 -1.83
C GLN A 212 9.72 -13.81 -0.71
N THR A 213 8.52 -13.37 -1.07
CA THR A 213 7.49 -12.92 -0.12
C THR A 213 7.07 -14.08 0.80
N ALA A 214 6.80 -15.25 0.23
CA ALA A 214 6.45 -16.45 0.99
C ALA A 214 7.57 -16.90 1.94
N ASP A 215 8.84 -16.85 1.49
CA ASP A 215 10.00 -17.20 2.29
C ASP A 215 10.19 -16.26 3.47
N ILE A 216 10.04 -14.94 3.27
CA ILE A 216 10.12 -13.95 4.34
C ILE A 216 9.00 -14.14 5.35
N ILE A 217 7.75 -14.33 4.90
CA ILE A 217 6.61 -14.55 5.80
C ILE A 217 6.80 -15.81 6.64
N ARG A 218 7.28 -16.90 6.04
CA ARG A 218 7.61 -18.13 6.77
C ARG A 218 8.67 -17.88 7.85
N GLN A 219 9.70 -17.08 7.56
CA GLN A 219 10.72 -16.71 8.53
C GLN A 219 10.16 -15.83 9.66
N LEU A 220 9.35 -14.82 9.32
CA LEU A 220 8.71 -13.93 10.29
C LEU A 220 7.79 -14.70 11.23
N ARG A 221 6.97 -15.62 10.69
CA ARG A 221 6.11 -16.50 11.48
C ARG A 221 6.92 -17.38 12.44
N LYS A 222 8.04 -17.95 11.97
CA LYS A 222 8.92 -18.77 12.82
C LYS A 222 9.56 -17.97 13.95
N LYS A 223 9.96 -16.72 13.68
CA LYS A 223 10.65 -15.86 14.66
C LYS A 223 9.70 -15.14 15.62
N GLY A 224 8.46 -14.85 15.20
CA GLY A 224 7.47 -14.15 16.03
C GLY A 224 7.86 -12.72 16.43
N ASN A 225 8.79 -12.09 15.71
CA ASN A 225 9.46 -10.84 16.13
C ASN A 225 9.05 -9.59 15.32
N ILE A 226 7.91 -9.62 14.62
CA ILE A 226 7.52 -8.54 13.71
C ILE A 226 7.31 -7.19 14.44
N GLY A 227 6.73 -7.21 15.64
CA GLY A 227 6.54 -6.00 16.45
C GLY A 227 7.86 -5.34 16.82
N THR A 228 8.87 -6.13 17.19
CA THR A 228 10.24 -5.66 17.46
C THR A 228 10.86 -5.04 16.20
N LEU A 229 10.77 -5.72 15.06
CA LEU A 229 11.34 -5.20 13.80
C LEU A 229 10.70 -3.88 13.36
N LEU A 230 9.38 -3.74 13.51
CA LEU A 230 8.67 -2.50 13.19
C LEU A 230 9.07 -1.35 14.12
N ARG A 231 9.18 -1.62 15.43
CA ARG A 231 9.65 -0.64 16.41
C ARG A 231 11.08 -0.21 16.11
N ASP A 232 11.98 -1.17 15.90
CA ASP A 232 13.39 -0.88 15.63
C ASP A 232 13.54 -0.10 14.30
N SER A 233 12.70 -0.38 13.30
CA SER A 233 12.66 0.39 12.05
C SER A 233 12.23 1.85 12.29
N PHE A 234 11.27 2.08 13.18
CA PHE A 234 10.83 3.43 13.56
C PHE A 234 11.91 4.19 14.35
N GLU A 235 12.49 3.57 15.37
CA GLU A 235 13.47 4.20 16.25
C GLU A 235 14.78 4.51 15.52
N ASN A 236 15.30 3.57 14.72
CA ASN A 236 16.55 3.79 13.97
C ASN A 236 16.45 4.92 12.94
N LYS A 237 15.25 5.19 12.41
CA LYS A 237 15.00 6.31 11.50
C LYS A 237 14.81 7.65 12.23
N ILE A 238 14.45 7.64 13.50
CA ILE A 238 14.37 8.85 14.33
C ILE A 238 15.76 9.28 14.81
N VAL A 239 16.66 8.34 15.11
CA VAL A 239 18.00 8.63 15.65
C VAL A 239 18.96 9.24 14.62
N GLN A 240 18.68 9.15 13.31
CA GLN A 240 19.51 9.76 12.26
C GLN A 240 19.13 11.22 11.89
N ARG A 241 18.44 11.96 12.76
CA ARG A 241 18.12 13.38 12.57
C ARG A 241 18.81 14.28 13.57
#